data_AF-A0A2L2XYB0-F1
#
_entry.id   AF-A0A2L2XYB0-F1
#
_cell.length_a   1.000
_cell.length_b   1.000
_cell.length_c   1.000
_cell.angle_alpha   90.00
_cell.angle_beta   90.00
_cell.angle_gamma   90.00
#
_symmetry.space_group_name_H-M   'P 1'
#
loop_
_entity.id
_entity.type
_entity.pdbx_description
1 polymer ?
#
loop_
_entity_poly.entity_id
_entity_poly.type
_entity_poly.pdbx_seq_one_letter_code
_entity_poly.pdbx_strand_id
1 'polypeptide(L)'
;MKPLIIVCCLLSIVFAETQLSPQQREEAKLALQNPDLYDGDMLGVDDNLDRNAIPPARYRWADAKVPYIIDKSLKDSTDIIKEAFENYHKNTCVRFVSRTTERDYIKIFEGKGCYSAVGRIGNPQSLSLGDGCMYVGTVIHELGHALGFYHEQSRSDRDEYLIIYLENADESMQRPP
;
A
#
# COMPACT_ATOMS: atom_id res chain seq x y z
N MET A 1 39.79 -38.99 -32.21
CA MET A 1 38.47 -39.36 -31.62
C MET A 1 38.27 -38.53 -30.36
N LYS A 2 37.07 -37.94 -30.19
CA LYS A 2 36.58 -37.12 -29.05
C LYS A 2 36.69 -37.88 -27.70
N PRO A 3 36.69 -37.21 -26.51
CA PRO A 3 35.79 -36.11 -26.07
C PRO A 3 36.54 -34.87 -25.54
N LEU A 4 36.18 -33.61 -25.80
CA LEU A 4 34.97 -32.82 -25.49
C LEU A 4 34.41 -33.01 -24.09
N ILE A 5 35.04 -32.35 -23.10
CA ILE A 5 34.45 -32.08 -21.79
C ILE A 5 33.69 -30.75 -21.91
N ILE A 6 32.37 -30.84 -22.01
CA ILE A 6 31.45 -29.72 -21.82
C ILE A 6 31.38 -29.50 -20.31
N VAL A 7 31.94 -28.38 -19.84
CA VAL A 7 31.66 -27.90 -18.48
C VAL A 7 30.21 -27.44 -18.47
N CYS A 8 29.35 -28.30 -17.94
CA CYS A 8 27.94 -28.04 -17.72
C CYS A 8 27.83 -27.04 -16.56
N CYS A 9 27.86 -25.74 -16.85
CA CYS A 9 27.43 -24.68 -15.93
C CYS A 9 25.89 -24.66 -15.86
N LEU A 10 25.29 -25.73 -15.35
CA LEU A 10 23.88 -25.76 -14.99
C LEU A 10 23.76 -26.03 -13.49
N LEU A 11 22.86 -25.25 -12.86
CA LEU A 11 22.47 -25.27 -11.44
C LEU A 11 23.47 -24.52 -10.55
N SER A 12 23.29 -23.22 -10.24
CA SER A 12 22.08 -22.69 -9.64
C SER A 12 22.06 -21.16 -9.83
N ILE A 13 21.39 -20.68 -10.88
CA ILE A 13 20.80 -19.34 -10.78
C ILE A 13 19.56 -19.56 -9.91
N VAL A 14 19.79 -19.62 -8.59
CA VAL A 14 18.73 -19.25 -7.66
C VAL A 14 18.47 -17.80 -8.02
N PHE A 15 17.30 -17.54 -8.59
CA PHE A 15 16.76 -16.20 -8.63
C PHE A 15 16.93 -15.64 -7.22
N ALA A 16 17.84 -14.68 -7.06
CA ALA A 16 17.92 -13.88 -5.85
C ALA A 16 16.71 -12.96 -5.84
N GLU A 17 15.51 -13.53 -5.69
CA GLU A 17 14.44 -12.86 -4.99
C GLU A 17 14.95 -12.76 -3.56
N THR A 18 15.52 -11.61 -3.21
CA THR A 18 15.99 -11.34 -1.85
C THR A 18 14.78 -11.41 -0.93
N GLN A 19 14.52 -12.58 -0.34
CA GLN A 19 13.52 -12.72 0.70
C GLN A 19 13.93 -11.79 1.84
N LEU A 20 13.04 -10.87 2.21
CA LEU A 20 13.23 -9.92 3.31
C LEU A 20 13.72 -10.66 4.56
N SER A 21 14.70 -10.08 5.25
CA SER A 21 15.18 -10.62 6.52
C SER A 21 14.05 -10.60 7.56
N PRO A 22 14.11 -11.45 8.61
CA PRO A 22 13.11 -11.44 9.68
C PRO A 22 12.93 -10.06 10.31
N GLN A 23 14.02 -9.32 10.48
CA GLN A 23 13.98 -7.97 11.04
C GLN A 23 13.26 -6.99 10.10
N GLN A 24 13.58 -7.03 8.80
CA GLN A 24 12.91 -6.19 7.80
C GLN A 24 11.40 -6.46 7.71
N ARG A 25 10.99 -7.72 7.88
CA ARG A 25 9.56 -8.10 7.92
C ARG A 25 8.87 -7.55 9.16
N GLU A 26 9.52 -7.61 10.32
CA GLU A 26 8.95 -7.09 11.55
C GLU A 26 8.84 -5.55 11.52
N GLU A 27 9.86 -4.87 11.01
CA GLU A 27 9.83 -3.42 10.81
C GLU A 27 8.69 -3.01 9.86
N ALA A 28 8.51 -3.73 8.75
CA ALA A 28 7.41 -3.50 7.81
C ALA A 28 6.03 -3.73 8.47
N LYS A 29 5.92 -4.78 9.28
CA LYS A 29 4.69 -5.12 10.00
C LYS A 29 4.33 -4.06 11.04
N LEU A 30 5.31 -3.57 11.80
CA LEU A 30 5.09 -2.54 12.81
C LEU A 30 4.72 -1.19 12.19
N ALA A 31 5.26 -0.88 11.00
CA ALA A 31 4.93 0.36 10.29
C ALA A 31 3.46 0.46 9.86
N LEU A 32 2.76 -0.68 9.70
CA LEU A 32 1.33 -0.77 9.40
C LEU A 32 0.44 -0.78 10.66
N GLN A 33 1.02 -0.81 11.87
CA GLN A 33 0.28 -0.84 13.13
C GLN A 33 0.19 0.57 13.73
N ASN A 34 -0.75 1.36 13.23
CA ASN A 34 -1.03 2.68 13.81
C ASN A 34 -2.34 2.59 14.62
N PRO A 35 -2.27 2.46 15.97
CA PRO A 35 -3.46 2.21 16.81
C PRO A 35 -4.46 3.37 16.81
N ASP A 36 -4.01 4.58 16.48
CA ASP A 36 -4.86 5.77 16.37
C ASP A 36 -5.57 5.88 15.00
N LEU A 37 -5.33 4.95 14.07
CA LEU A 37 -5.92 4.93 12.73
C LEU A 37 -6.91 3.77 12.58
N TYR A 38 -7.91 3.97 11.72
CA TYR A 38 -8.91 2.95 11.45
C TYR A 38 -8.24 1.74 10.78
N ASP A 39 -8.46 0.56 11.36
CA ASP A 39 -7.89 -0.72 10.89
C ASP A 39 -6.35 -0.73 10.76
N GLY A 40 -5.67 0.18 11.45
CA GLY A 40 -4.22 0.29 11.52
C GLY A 40 -3.58 1.29 10.56
N ASP A 41 -4.21 1.67 9.45
CA ASP A 41 -3.56 2.49 8.40
C ASP A 41 -4.52 3.38 7.57
N MET A 42 -5.79 3.49 7.95
CA MET A 42 -6.76 4.33 7.24
C MET A 42 -7.11 5.61 8.01
N LEU A 43 -6.90 6.75 7.36
CA LEU A 43 -7.18 8.09 7.90
C LEU A 43 -8.62 8.53 7.58
N GLY A 44 -9.33 9.06 8.58
CA GLY A 44 -10.59 9.78 8.39
C GLY A 44 -11.77 8.90 8.01
N VAL A 45 -11.74 7.62 8.42
CA VAL A 45 -12.86 6.69 8.26
C VAL A 45 -13.68 6.69 9.55
N ASP A 46 -14.95 7.06 9.43
CA ASP A 46 -15.95 7.10 10.49
C ASP A 46 -17.10 6.10 10.27
N ASP A 47 -17.14 5.42 9.12
CA ASP A 47 -18.22 4.52 8.73
C ASP A 47 -17.88 3.02 8.91
N ASN A 48 -18.83 2.25 9.44
CA ASN A 48 -18.89 0.80 9.32
C ASN A 48 -19.43 0.43 7.92
N LEU A 49 -18.55 0.38 6.91
CA LEU A 49 -18.95 0.02 5.55
C LEU A 49 -18.81 -1.48 5.26
N ASP A 50 -19.80 -2.03 4.57
CA ASP A 50 -19.94 -3.45 4.26
C ASP A 50 -19.10 -3.94 3.06
N ARG A 51 -18.24 -3.09 2.46
CA ARG A 51 -17.60 -3.37 1.16
C ARG A 51 -16.11 -3.04 1.14
N ASN A 52 -15.36 -3.77 0.32
CA ASN A 52 -13.92 -3.53 0.12
C ASN A 52 -13.59 -2.26 -0.69
N ALA A 53 -14.56 -1.65 -1.37
CA ALA A 53 -14.38 -0.42 -2.10
C ALA A 53 -15.45 0.61 -1.71
N ILE A 54 -15.03 1.85 -1.49
CA ILE A 54 -15.91 2.96 -1.13
C ILE A 54 -16.96 3.20 -2.23
N PRO A 55 -18.27 3.01 -1.96
CA PRO A 55 -19.26 3.01 -3.04
C PRO A 55 -19.50 4.37 -3.71
N PRO A 56 -19.64 5.50 -2.98
CA PRO A 56 -20.08 6.75 -3.59
C PRO A 56 -19.06 7.33 -4.58
N ALA A 57 -19.53 7.67 -5.78
CA ALA A 57 -18.68 8.20 -6.85
C ALA A 57 -17.94 9.50 -6.49
N ARG A 58 -18.43 10.26 -5.50
CA ARG A 58 -17.76 11.48 -5.01
C ARG A 58 -16.36 11.21 -4.47
N TYR A 59 -16.08 10.00 -3.97
CA TYR A 59 -14.75 9.63 -3.47
C TYR A 59 -13.81 9.11 -4.56
N ARG A 60 -14.23 9.10 -5.82
CA ARG A 60 -13.38 8.65 -6.93
C ARG A 60 -12.56 9.81 -7.48
N TRP A 61 -11.38 9.47 -7.98
CA TRP A 61 -10.54 10.39 -8.74
C TRP A 61 -11.09 10.55 -10.16
N ALA A 62 -11.21 11.80 -10.61
CA ALA A 62 -11.74 12.11 -11.94
C ALA A 62 -10.84 11.53 -13.04
N ASP A 63 -11.44 10.97 -14.09
CA ASP A 63 -10.76 10.38 -15.24
C ASP A 63 -9.72 9.30 -14.89
N ALA A 64 -9.85 8.67 -13.72
CA ALA A 64 -8.86 7.75 -13.15
C ALA A 64 -7.45 8.37 -13.03
N LYS A 65 -7.36 9.70 -12.96
CA LYS A 65 -6.10 10.44 -12.78
C LYS A 65 -5.96 10.86 -11.34
N VAL A 66 -4.82 10.51 -10.75
CA VAL A 66 -4.47 10.84 -9.37
C VAL A 66 -3.28 11.80 -9.38
N PRO A 67 -3.52 13.12 -9.26
CA PRO A 67 -2.45 14.07 -9.12
C PRO A 67 -1.66 13.81 -7.83
N TYR A 68 -0.33 13.86 -7.88
CA TYR A 68 0.51 13.64 -6.73
C TYR A 68 1.67 14.64 -6.64
N ILE A 69 2.18 14.82 -5.43
CA ILE A 69 3.51 15.36 -5.16
C ILE A 69 4.26 14.38 -4.24
N ILE A 70 5.58 14.25 -4.45
CA ILE A 70 6.47 13.53 -3.54
C ILE A 70 7.24 14.60 -2.77
N ASP A 71 7.10 14.60 -1.44
CA ASP A 71 7.82 15.51 -0.56
C ASP A 71 9.33 15.22 -0.63
N LYS A 72 10.15 16.26 -0.42
CA LYS A 72 11.60 16.17 -0.45
C LYS A 72 12.18 15.20 0.59
N SER A 73 11.42 14.87 1.63
CA SER A 73 11.81 13.85 2.61
C SER A 73 12.04 12.48 1.96
N LEU A 74 11.30 12.15 0.88
CA LEU A 74 11.37 10.88 0.17
C LEU A 74 12.23 10.93 -1.10
N LYS A 75 13.14 11.90 -1.22
CA LYS A 75 13.98 12.09 -2.41
C LYS A 75 14.79 10.82 -2.76
N ASP A 76 15.24 10.07 -1.75
CA ASP A 76 16.09 8.89 -1.91
C ASP A 76 15.27 7.60 -2.13
N SER A 77 13.94 7.66 -1.99
CA SER A 77 13.02 6.52 -2.14
C SER A 77 12.04 6.68 -3.32
N THR A 78 12.26 7.71 -4.16
CA THR A 78 11.36 8.05 -5.28
C THR A 78 11.24 6.91 -6.30
N ASP A 79 12.26 6.08 -6.48
CA ASP A 79 12.25 5.00 -7.47
C ASP A 79 11.25 3.89 -7.09
N ILE A 80 11.16 3.52 -5.81
CA ILE A 80 10.18 2.53 -5.31
C ILE A 80 8.75 3.04 -5.48
N ILE A 81 8.53 4.34 -5.23
CA ILE A 81 7.21 4.97 -5.41
C ILE A 81 6.81 4.96 -6.89
N LYS A 82 7.75 5.28 -7.79
CA LYS A 82 7.51 5.22 -9.24
C LYS A 82 7.27 3.80 -9.72
N GLU A 83 7.96 2.81 -9.17
CA GLU A 83 7.73 1.40 -9.48
C GLU A 83 6.29 0.98 -9.11
N ALA A 84 5.78 1.41 -7.95
CA ALA A 84 4.39 1.20 -7.56
C ALA A 84 3.40 1.89 -8.54
N PHE A 85 3.69 3.11 -9.00
CA PHE A 85 2.89 3.76 -10.04
C PHE A 85 2.86 2.95 -11.33
N GLU A 86 4.02 2.46 -11.79
CA GLU A 86 4.11 1.66 -13.00
C GLU A 86 3.34 0.34 -12.90
N ASN A 87 3.25 -0.25 -11.71
CA ASN A 87 2.40 -1.41 -11.47
C ASN A 87 0.92 -1.09 -11.79
N TYR A 88 0.39 0.02 -11.27
CA TYR A 88 -0.96 0.48 -11.60
C TYR A 88 -1.11 0.85 -13.07
N HIS A 89 -0.12 1.52 -13.67
CA HIS A 89 -0.17 1.95 -15.06
C HIS A 89 -0.27 0.77 -16.04
N LYS A 90 0.47 -0.31 -15.73
CA LYS A 90 0.51 -1.54 -16.52
C LYS A 90 -0.77 -2.37 -16.40
N ASN A 91 -1.33 -2.45 -15.19
CA ASN A 91 -2.40 -3.40 -14.87
C ASN A 91 -3.81 -2.78 -14.82
N THR A 92 -3.92 -1.45 -14.84
CA THR A 92 -5.20 -0.74 -14.68
C THR A 92 -5.30 0.49 -15.57
N CYS A 93 -6.45 1.16 -15.56
CA CYS A 93 -6.63 2.48 -16.19
C CYS A 93 -6.17 3.66 -15.32
N VAL A 94 -5.80 3.42 -14.05
CA VAL A 94 -5.38 4.49 -13.12
C VAL A 94 -4.06 5.10 -13.57
N ARG A 95 -3.95 6.42 -13.51
CA ARG A 95 -2.74 7.17 -13.85
C ARG A 95 -2.34 8.12 -12.73
N PHE A 96 -1.18 7.88 -12.13
CA PHE A 96 -0.55 8.81 -11.20
C PHE A 96 0.17 9.88 -12.01
N VAL A 97 -0.23 11.14 -11.84
CA VAL A 97 0.29 12.27 -12.63
C VAL A 97 0.92 13.30 -11.71
N SER A 98 2.07 13.86 -12.10
CA SER A 98 2.67 14.95 -11.34
C SER A 98 1.71 16.12 -11.30
N ARG A 99 1.37 16.57 -10.08
CA ARG A 99 0.45 17.68 -9.88
C ARG A 99 1.00 18.96 -10.51
N THR A 100 0.11 19.72 -11.13
CA THR A 100 0.34 21.08 -11.62
C THR A 100 -0.49 22.09 -10.81
N THR A 101 -1.79 22.15 -11.06
CA THR A 101 -2.71 23.16 -10.51
C THR A 101 -3.93 22.53 -9.83
N GLU A 102 -4.02 21.20 -9.82
CA GLU A 102 -5.14 20.46 -9.28
C GLU A 102 -5.28 20.75 -7.78
N ARG A 103 -6.52 21.03 -7.35
CA ARG A 103 -6.85 21.27 -5.94
C ARG A 103 -6.72 20.01 -5.11
N ASP A 104 -7.20 18.90 -5.66
CA ASP A 104 -7.24 17.59 -5.02
C ASP A 104 -6.05 16.79 -5.53
N TYR A 105 -5.21 16.32 -4.62
CA TYR A 105 -4.01 15.56 -4.95
C TYR A 105 -3.50 14.84 -3.71
N ILE A 106 -2.65 13.84 -3.92
CA ILE A 106 -1.96 13.14 -2.84
C ILE A 106 -0.61 13.80 -2.58
N LYS A 107 -0.33 14.15 -1.33
CA LYS A 107 1.00 14.51 -0.85
C LYS A 107 1.64 13.28 -0.20
N ILE A 108 2.58 12.66 -0.90
CA ILE A 108 3.34 11.51 -0.41
C ILE A 108 4.53 12.04 0.37
N PHE A 109 4.66 11.68 1.65
CA PHE A 109 5.72 12.21 2.52
C PHE A 109 6.18 11.16 3.54
N GLU A 110 7.32 11.43 4.17
CA GLU A 110 7.86 10.59 5.23
C GLU A 110 7.22 10.98 6.56
N GLY A 111 6.21 10.22 6.98
CA GLY A 111 5.56 10.36 8.28
C GLY A 111 5.94 9.23 9.23
N LYS A 112 5.09 9.00 10.24
CA LYS A 112 5.21 7.84 11.12
C LYS A 112 4.27 6.75 10.61
N GLY A 113 4.82 5.57 10.33
CA GLY A 113 4.07 4.45 9.76
C GLY A 113 3.64 4.66 8.31
N CYS A 114 2.90 3.67 7.81
CA CYS A 114 2.31 3.65 6.48
C CYS A 114 0.82 3.89 6.65
N TYR A 115 0.27 4.91 5.99
CA TYR A 115 -1.16 5.18 6.01
C TYR A 115 -1.61 6.09 4.88
N SER A 116 -2.91 6.04 4.59
CA SER A 116 -3.58 6.90 3.62
C SER A 116 -5.04 7.15 3.99
N ALA A 117 -5.64 8.17 3.40
CA ALA A 117 -7.10 8.30 3.40
C ALA A 117 -7.73 7.32 2.41
N VAL A 118 -8.99 6.91 2.66
CA VAL A 118 -9.73 6.03 1.75
C VAL A 118 -10.47 6.83 0.67
N GLY A 119 -9.97 6.78 -0.56
CA GLY A 119 -10.51 7.51 -1.70
C GLY A 119 -10.09 9.00 -1.72
N ARG A 120 -10.69 9.75 -2.65
CA ARG A 120 -10.52 11.20 -2.79
C ARG A 120 -11.36 11.94 -1.75
N ILE A 121 -10.71 12.63 -0.80
CA ILE A 121 -11.39 13.35 0.29
C ILE A 121 -11.69 14.83 -0.02
N GLY A 122 -11.11 15.36 -1.11
CA GLY A 122 -11.20 16.77 -1.50
C GLY A 122 -10.16 17.63 -0.79
N ASN A 123 -9.47 18.50 -1.55
CA ASN A 123 -8.23 19.21 -1.15
C ASN A 123 -6.99 18.27 -1.12
N PRO A 124 -5.78 18.77 -0.77
CA PRO A 124 -4.62 17.92 -0.60
C PRO A 124 -4.87 16.87 0.49
N GLN A 125 -4.53 15.61 0.23
CA GLN A 125 -4.58 14.54 1.21
C GLN A 125 -3.19 13.92 1.41
N SER A 126 -2.84 13.64 2.66
CA SER A 126 -1.54 13.06 3.00
C SER A 126 -1.55 11.55 2.81
N LEU A 127 -0.42 11.02 2.32
CA LEU A 127 -0.10 9.58 2.30
C LEU A 127 1.28 9.43 2.93
N SER A 128 1.34 8.76 4.07
CA SER A 128 2.58 8.57 4.83
C SER A 128 3.29 7.30 4.36
N LEU A 129 4.57 7.43 4.08
CA LEU A 129 5.49 6.30 3.88
C LEU A 129 6.72 6.57 4.77
N GLY A 130 6.65 6.15 6.03
CA GLY A 130 7.75 6.26 6.98
C GLY A 130 8.76 5.11 6.90
N ASP A 131 9.59 5.00 7.94
CA ASP A 131 10.46 3.85 8.16
C ASP A 131 9.65 2.54 8.14
N GLY A 132 10.15 1.54 7.42
CA GLY A 132 9.46 0.25 7.21
C GLY A 132 8.44 0.24 6.06
N CYS A 133 8.14 1.38 5.42
CA CYS A 133 7.14 1.44 4.34
C CYS A 133 7.71 1.30 2.92
N MET A 134 9.04 1.31 2.76
CA MET A 134 9.70 1.35 1.44
C MET A 134 9.78 -0.03 0.77
N TYR A 135 8.63 -0.65 0.61
CA TYR A 135 8.43 -1.86 -0.18
C TYR A 135 7.36 -1.59 -1.23
N VAL A 136 7.59 -2.01 -2.47
CA VAL A 136 6.67 -1.74 -3.60
C VAL A 136 5.24 -2.18 -3.27
N GLY A 137 5.08 -3.34 -2.63
CA GLY A 137 3.77 -3.84 -2.18
C GLY A 137 3.09 -2.92 -1.16
N THR A 138 3.82 -2.41 -0.17
CA THR A 138 3.30 -1.45 0.81
C THR A 138 2.91 -0.13 0.14
N VAL A 139 3.72 0.38 -0.79
CA VAL A 139 3.35 1.60 -1.52
C VAL A 139 2.09 1.36 -2.38
N ILE A 140 1.97 0.21 -3.05
CA ILE A 140 0.77 -0.18 -3.81
C ILE A 140 -0.47 -0.22 -2.89
N HIS A 141 -0.31 -0.76 -1.69
CA HIS A 141 -1.36 -0.85 -0.67
C HIS A 141 -1.87 0.53 -0.25
N GLU A 142 -0.99 1.45 0.14
CA GLU A 142 -1.38 2.82 0.54
C GLU A 142 -1.99 3.64 -0.61
N LEU A 143 -1.52 3.40 -1.83
CA LEU A 143 -2.15 3.96 -3.03
C LEU A 143 -3.52 3.33 -3.29
N GLY A 144 -3.72 2.06 -2.95
CA GLY A 144 -5.00 1.36 -2.98
C GLY A 144 -6.02 1.99 -2.04
N HIS A 145 -5.62 2.32 -0.80
CA HIS A 145 -6.43 3.12 0.09
C HIS A 145 -6.79 4.46 -0.54
N ALA A 146 -5.83 5.21 -1.08
CA ALA A 146 -6.12 6.49 -1.73
C ALA A 146 -7.06 6.37 -2.95
N LEU A 147 -7.13 5.20 -3.60
CA LEU A 147 -8.06 4.90 -4.68
C LEU A 147 -9.47 4.53 -4.19
N GLY A 148 -9.62 4.21 -2.91
CA GLY A 148 -10.90 3.94 -2.26
C GLY A 148 -11.08 2.50 -1.81
N PHE A 149 -10.01 1.72 -1.65
CA PHE A 149 -10.11 0.36 -1.13
C PHE A 149 -9.92 0.33 0.38
N TYR A 150 -10.76 -0.47 1.04
CA TYR A 150 -10.58 -0.93 2.41
C TYR A 150 -9.83 -2.25 2.40
N HIS A 151 -9.46 -2.72 3.59
CA HIS A 151 -8.92 -4.05 3.76
C HIS A 151 -9.88 -5.17 3.33
N GLU A 152 -9.33 -6.17 2.64
CA GLU A 152 -10.11 -7.30 2.13
C GLU A 152 -10.65 -8.17 3.28
N GLN A 153 -9.89 -8.34 4.36
CA GLN A 153 -10.37 -9.05 5.55
C GLN A 153 -11.50 -8.31 6.29
N SER A 154 -11.83 -7.07 5.89
CA SER A 154 -12.88 -6.26 6.50
C SER A 154 -14.18 -6.29 5.68
N ARG A 155 -14.26 -7.10 4.62
CA ARG A 155 -15.51 -7.32 3.87
C ARG A 155 -16.63 -7.88 4.74
N SER A 156 -17.88 -7.55 4.40
CA SER A 156 -19.07 -8.05 5.09
C SER A 156 -19.25 -9.56 5.01
N ASP A 157 -18.73 -10.21 3.97
CA ASP A 157 -18.78 -11.67 3.78
C ASP A 157 -17.54 -12.40 4.28
N ARG A 158 -16.61 -11.71 4.97
CA ARG A 158 -15.33 -12.31 5.41
C ARG A 158 -15.52 -13.58 6.25
N ASP A 159 -16.59 -13.65 7.05
CA ASP A 159 -16.81 -14.75 8.01
C ASP A 159 -17.23 -16.04 7.28
N GLU A 160 -17.53 -15.97 5.97
CA GLU A 160 -17.68 -17.15 5.10
C GLU A 160 -16.32 -17.75 4.68
N TYR A 161 -15.23 -16.99 4.78
CA TYR A 161 -13.90 -17.35 4.29
C TYR A 161 -12.83 -17.43 5.39
N LEU A 162 -13.01 -16.69 6.48
CA LEU A 162 -12.01 -16.49 7.53
C LEU A 162 -12.61 -16.78 8.92
N ILE A 163 -11.76 -17.30 9.80
CA ILE A 163 -12.02 -17.34 11.24
C ILE A 163 -11.01 -16.40 11.90
N ILE A 164 -11.50 -15.35 12.57
CA ILE A 164 -10.67 -14.39 13.29
C ILE A 164 -10.63 -14.81 14.77
N TYR A 165 -9.47 -15.27 15.22
CA TYR A 165 -9.19 -15.54 16.63
C TYR A 165 -8.75 -14.24 17.31
N LEU A 166 -9.71 -13.44 17.78
CA LEU A 166 -9.46 -12.14 18.42
C LEU A 166 -8.60 -12.29 19.69
N GLU A 167 -8.64 -13.44 20.36
CA GLU A 167 -7.78 -13.76 21.50
C GLU A 167 -6.27 -13.76 21.16
N ASN A 168 -5.93 -13.88 19.88
CA ASN A 168 -4.54 -13.81 19.40
C ASN A 168 -4.16 -12.41 18.90
N ALA A 169 -5.10 -11.46 18.88
CA ALA A 169 -4.88 -10.10 18.42
C ALA A 169 -4.48 -9.18 19.59
N ASP A 170 -3.61 -8.21 19.31
CA ASP A 170 -3.27 -7.16 20.27
C ASP A 170 -4.53 -6.35 20.61
N GLU A 171 -4.88 -6.25 21.89
CA GLU A 171 -6.07 -5.55 22.37
C GLU A 171 -6.12 -4.09 21.91
N SER A 172 -4.96 -3.43 21.77
CA SER A 172 -4.88 -2.04 21.28
C SER A 172 -5.23 -1.89 19.80
N MET A 173 -5.25 -2.98 19.05
CA MET A 173 -5.57 -3.04 17.62
C MET A 173 -6.94 -3.65 17.36
N GLN A 174 -7.64 -4.13 18.39
CA GLN A 174 -8.99 -4.66 18.24
C GLN A 174 -9.98 -3.51 18.09
N ARG A 175 -10.86 -3.59 17.08
CA ARG A 175 -11.96 -2.63 16.96
C ARG A 175 -12.86 -2.78 18.21
N PRO A 176 -13.20 -1.69 18.91
CA PRO A 176 -14.14 -1.77 20.03
C PRO A 176 -15.48 -2.36 19.53
N PRO A 177 -16.16 -3.17 20.35
CA PRO A 177 -17.38 -3.88 19.97
C PRO A 177 -18.53 -2.93 19.57
#